data_AF-A0A0M0BSJ4-F1
#
_entry.id   AF-A0A0M0BSJ4-F1
#
_cell.length_a   1.000
_cell.length_b   1.000
_cell.length_c   1.000
_cell.angle_alpha   90.00
_cell.angle_beta   90.00
_cell.angle_gamma   90.00
#
_symmetry.space_group_name_H-M   'P 1'
#
loop_
_entity.id
_entity.type
_entity.pdbx_description
1 polymer ?
#
loop_
_entity_poly.entity_id
_entity_poly.type
_entity_poly.pdbx_seq_one_letter_code
_entity_poly.pdbx_strand_id
1 'polypeptide(L)'
;MIIVLLLLFSWLTMEVSYPAFEFASDLLSRQLIPVEPFSAIAGRVSRFLWENRALDLTGQAFVIVAAIICCMAMLKHEGAAS
;
A
#
# COMPACT_ATOMS: atom_id res chain seq x y z
N MET A 1 10.68 18.65 -5.91
CA MET A 1 10.09 18.31 -4.60
C MET A 1 9.43 16.94 -4.57
N ILE A 2 8.56 16.58 -5.53
CA ILE A 2 7.85 15.28 -5.54
C ILE A 2 8.80 14.08 -5.60
N ILE A 3 9.83 14.11 -6.46
CA ILE A 3 10.80 13.01 -6.57
C ILE A 3 11.56 12.78 -5.25
N VAL A 4 11.93 13.86 -4.55
CA VAL A 4 12.61 13.80 -3.25
C VAL A 4 11.70 13.22 -2.17
N LEU A 5 10.42 13.59 -2.17
CA LEU A 5 9.41 13.00 -1.29
C LEU A 5 9.24 11.49 -1.53
N LEU A 6 9.16 11.06 -2.80
CA LEU A 6 9.05 9.64 -3.15
C LEU A 6 10.29 8.85 -2.69
N LEU A 7 11.49 9.42 -2.85
CA LEU A 7 12.72 8.79 -2.39
C LEU A 7 12.79 8.69 -0.86
N LEU A 8 12.32 9.71 -0.14
CA LEU A 8 12.24 9.70 1.33
C LEU A 8 11.24 8.67 1.85
N PHE A 9 10.05 8.58 1.24
CA PHE A 9 9.07 7.54 1.60
C PHE A 9 9.58 6.15 1.29
N SER A 10 10.25 5.95 0.14
CA SER A 10 10.84 4.65 -0.23
C SER A 10 11.95 4.22 0.72
N TRP A 11 12.76 5.16 1.21
CA TRP A 11 13.79 4.89 2.21
C TRP A 11 13.17 4.48 3.55
N LEU A 12 12.15 5.22 4.01
CA LEU A 12 11.45 4.95 5.26
C LEU A 12 10.83 3.54 5.28
N THR A 13 10.30 3.07 4.15
CA THR A 13 9.73 1.72 4.03
C THR A 13 10.77 0.60 4.15
N MET A 14 12.01 0.83 3.70
CA MET A 14 13.11 -0.14 3.82
C MET A 14 13.60 -0.28 5.27
N GLU A 15 13.66 0.83 6.01
CA GLU A 15 14.14 0.86 7.39
C GLU A 15 13.11 0.26 8.37
N VAL A 16 11.81 0.39 8.04
CA VAL A 16 10.71 -0.32 8.73
C VAL A 16 10.45 -1.69 8.07
N SER A 17 11.53 -2.45 7.84
CA SER A 17 11.46 -3.85 7.45
C SER A 17 10.82 -4.66 8.58
N TYR A 18 9.50 -4.82 8.48
CA TYR A 18 8.71 -5.75 9.28
C TYR A 18 9.35 -7.14 9.20
N PRO A 19 9.56 -7.87 10.31
CA PRO A 19 10.20 -9.18 10.31
C PRO A 19 9.22 -10.22 9.75
N ALA A 20 8.96 -10.16 8.45
CA ALA A 20 8.00 -11.02 7.78
C ALA A 20 8.56 -12.43 7.55
N PHE A 21 9.89 -12.60 7.56
CA PHE A 21 10.51 -13.83 7.10
C PHE A 21 10.79 -14.85 8.20
N GLU A 22 11.02 -14.43 9.45
CA GLU A 22 11.29 -15.36 10.56
C GLU A 22 10.05 -16.15 11.00
N PHE A 23 8.84 -15.64 10.74
CA PHE A 23 7.58 -16.32 11.08
C PHE A 23 6.96 -17.12 9.92
N ALA A 24 7.48 -16.96 8.71
CA ALA A 24 6.89 -17.57 7.52
C ALA A 24 7.32 -19.03 7.32
N SER A 25 8.54 -19.41 7.73
CA SER A 25 9.14 -20.71 7.40
C SER A 25 8.40 -21.91 8.00
N ASP A 26 7.95 -21.78 9.26
CA ASP A 26 7.32 -22.89 9.98
C ASP A 26 5.82 -23.02 9.66
N LEU A 27 5.16 -21.89 9.35
CA LEU A 27 3.73 -21.83 8.99
C LEU A 27 3.48 -22.27 7.54
N LEU A 28 4.37 -21.94 6.60
CA LEU A 28 4.25 -22.35 5.19
C LEU A 28 4.31 -23.87 5.01
N SER A 29 5.07 -24.58 5.85
CA SER A 29 5.30 -26.02 5.66
C SER A 29 4.08 -26.90 5.97
N ARG A 30 3.04 -26.38 6.65
CA ARG A 30 1.93 -27.20 7.15
C ARG A 30 0.56 -26.97 6.53
N GLN A 31 0.25 -25.79 5.99
CA GLN A 31 -1.09 -25.57 5.41
C GLN A 31 -1.17 -24.26 4.61
N LEU A 32 -0.98 -24.33 3.28
CA LEU A 32 -1.12 -23.15 2.41
C LEU A 32 -2.58 -22.87 1.98
N ILE A 33 -3.51 -23.78 2.25
CA ILE A 33 -4.91 -23.64 1.83
C ILE A 33 -5.80 -23.68 3.06
N PRO A 34 -6.43 -22.56 3.45
CA PRO A 34 -7.38 -22.52 4.55
C PRO A 34 -8.57 -23.44 4.23
N VAL A 35 -8.89 -24.35 5.16
CA VAL A 35 -10.00 -25.32 5.03
C VAL A 35 -11.37 -24.65 5.24
N GLU A 36 -11.38 -23.44 5.82
CA GLU A 36 -12.59 -22.64 6.05
C GLU A 36 -12.48 -21.26 5.37
N PRO A 37 -13.60 -20.71 4.84
CA PRO A 37 -13.63 -19.37 4.28
C PRO A 37 -13.39 -18.37 5.40
N PHE A 38 -12.15 -17.90 5.49
CA PHE A 38 -11.71 -16.92 6.48
C PHE A 38 -12.32 -15.54 6.18
N SER A 39 -13.57 -15.34 6.58
CA SER A 39 -14.32 -14.09 6.43
C SER A 39 -13.70 -12.90 7.19
N ALA A 40 -12.81 -13.17 8.14
CA ALA A 40 -12.16 -12.16 8.98
C ALA A 40 -10.78 -11.71 8.49
N ILE A 41 -10.20 -12.30 7.43
CA ILE A 41 -8.84 -11.92 6.96
C ILE A 41 -8.80 -10.44 6.60
N ALA A 42 -9.78 -9.95 5.82
CA ALA A 42 -9.81 -8.55 5.39
C ALA A 42 -9.82 -7.59 6.58
N GLY A 43 -10.64 -7.86 7.61
CA GLY A 43 -10.70 -7.05 8.83
C GLY A 43 -9.40 -7.08 9.63
N ARG A 44 -8.77 -8.25 9.77
CA ARG A 44 -7.48 -8.39 10.48
C ARG A 44 -6.34 -7.70 9.73
N VAL A 45 -6.29 -7.85 8.41
CA VAL A 45 -5.30 -7.16 7.57
C VAL A 45 -5.50 -5.65 7.60
N SER A 46 -6.75 -5.17 7.51
CA SER A 46 -7.05 -3.74 7.64
C SER A 46 -6.58 -3.18 8.99
N ARG A 47 -6.89 -3.86 10.09
CA ARG A 47 -6.43 -3.48 11.43
C ARG A 47 -4.91 -3.46 11.53
N PHE A 48 -4.25 -4.51 11.04
CA PHE A 48 -2.79 -4.61 11.04
C PHE A 48 -2.15 -3.44 10.28
N LEU A 49 -2.66 -3.11 9.09
CA LEU A 49 -2.17 -2.01 8.28
C LEU A 49 -2.36 -0.66 8.99
N TRP A 50 -3.49 -0.43 9.65
CA TRP A 50 -3.71 0.81 10.42
C TRP A 50 -2.86 0.88 11.70
N GLU A 51 -2.58 -0.24 12.36
CA GLU A 51 -1.79 -0.23 13.60
C GLU A 51 -0.28 -0.15 13.33
N ASN A 52 0.21 -0.73 12.22
CA ASN A 52 1.66 -0.88 11.97
C ASN A 52 2.15 -0.12 10.73
N ARG A 53 1.29 0.19 9.76
CA ARG A 53 1.66 0.82 8.48
C ARG A 53 0.72 1.97 8.07
N ALA A 54 0.12 2.68 9.04
CA ALA A 54 -0.84 3.76 8.76
C ALA A 54 -0.26 4.86 7.87
N LEU A 55 1.03 5.20 8.07
CA LEU A 55 1.69 6.25 7.29
C LEU A 55 1.87 5.85 5.83
N ASP A 56 2.20 4.59 5.55
CA ASP A 56 2.29 4.06 4.19
C ASP A 56 0.92 4.04 3.51
N LEU A 57 -0.12 3.56 4.21
CA LEU A 57 -1.50 3.57 3.71
C LEU A 57 -1.99 4.99 3.38
N THR A 58 -1.68 5.95 4.25
CA THR A 58 -2.01 7.37 4.03
C THR A 58 -1.23 7.95 2.85
N GLY A 59 0.06 7.66 2.76
CA GLY A 59 0.91 8.06 1.63
C GLY A 59 0.40 7.54 0.29
N GLN A 60 0.02 6.26 0.22
CA GLN A 60 -0.59 5.67 -0.97
C GLN A 60 -1.89 6.38 -1.37
N ALA A 61 -2.75 6.72 -0.41
CA ALA A 61 -3.98 7.46 -0.69
C ALA A 61 -3.70 8.84 -1.31
N PHE A 62 -2.69 9.57 -0.83
CA PHE A 62 -2.26 10.84 -1.44
C PHE A 62 -1.75 10.67 -2.87
N VAL A 63 -0.97 9.62 -3.15
CA VAL A 63 -0.47 9.33 -4.49
C VAL A 63 -1.63 9.04 -5.46
N ILE A 64 -2.63 8.28 -5.03
CA ILE A 64 -3.83 7.99 -5.84
C ILE A 64 -4.58 9.29 -6.16
N VAL A 65 -4.79 10.16 -5.17
CA VAL A 65 -5.46 11.46 -5.37
C VAL A 65 -4.68 12.33 -6.36
N ALA A 66 -3.35 12.39 -6.21
CA ALA A 66 -2.50 13.14 -7.14
C ALA A 66 -2.61 12.59 -8.58
N ALA A 67 -2.62 11.27 -8.74
CA ALA A 67 -2.79 10.63 -10.05
C ALA A 67 -4.14 10.99 -10.67
N ILE A 68 -5.24 10.97 -9.91
CA ILE A 68 -6.57 11.36 -10.37
C ILE A 68 -6.57 12.82 -10.83
N ILE A 69 -5.97 13.73 -10.06
CA ILE A 69 -5.87 15.15 -10.43
C ILE A 69 -5.09 15.33 -11.74
N CYS A 70 -3.97 14.63 -11.90
CA CYS A 70 -3.18 14.66 -13.13
C CYS A 70 -3.98 14.14 -14.33
N CYS A 71 -4.71 13.03 -14.19
CA CYS A 71 -5.60 12.52 -15.23
C CYS A 71 -6.67 13.55 -15.62
N MET A 72 -7.33 14.17 -14.64
CA MET A 72 -8.30 15.23 -14.92
C MET A 72 -7.68 16.45 -15.61
N ALA A 73 -6.46 16.83 -15.21
CA ALA A 73 -5.75 17.94 -15.84
C ALA A 73 -5.42 17.66 -17.31
N MET A 74 -5.00 16.43 -17.64
CA MET A 74 -4.77 16.00 -19.02
C MET A 74 -6.07 16.04 -19.85
N LEU A 75 -7.15 15.44 -19.33
CA LEU A 75 -8.46 15.46 -20.02
C LEU A 75 -8.99 16.89 -20.25
N LYS A 76 -8.81 17.78 -19.26
CA LYS A 76 -9.19 19.20 -19.42
C LYS A 76 -8.37 19.90 -20.50
N HIS A 77 -7.09 19.58 -20.61
CA HIS A 77 -6.23 20.15 -21.65
C HIS A 77 -6.65 19.68 -23.05
N GLU A 78 -6.93 18.39 -23.20
CA GLU A 78 -7.39 17.81 -24.47
C GLU A 78 -8.78 18.35 -24.87
N GLY A 79 -9.71 18.46 -23.92
CA GLY A 79 -11.05 19.01 -24.17
C GLY A 79 -11.08 20.52 -24.42
N ALA A 80 -10.05 21.28 -24.04
CA ALA A 80 -9.92 22.72 -24.30
C ALA A 80 -9.12 23.06 -25.57
N ALA A 81 -8.51 22.04 -26.21
CA ALA A 81 -7.78 22.16 -27.48
C ALA A 81 -8.60 21.71 -28.70
N SER A 82 -9.85 21.27 -28.47
CA SER A 82 -10.88 21.01 -29.48
C SER A 82 -11.84 22.20 -29.59
#